data_AF-A0A392QMR3-F1
#
_entry.id   AF-A0A392QMR3-F1
#
_cell.length_a   1.000
_cell.length_b   1.000
_cell.length_c   1.000
_cell.angle_alpha   90.00
_cell.angle_beta   90.00
_cell.angle_gamma   90.00
#
_symmetry.space_group_name_H-M   'P 1'
#
loop_
_entity.id
_entity.type
_entity.pdbx_description
1 polymer ?
#
loop_
_entity_poly.entity_id
_entity_poly.type
_entity_poly.pdbx_seq_one_letter_code
_entity_poly.pdbx_strand_id
1 'polypeptide(L)' 'MWKAIGYNVDTKEKLKPKKRPLQEGVIETTYETNSTLIQSLNEKGVEVTKDEDQNMYKIKCDVVIVGSGCGGGV' A
#
# COMPACT_ATOMS: atom_id res chain seq x y z
N MET A 1 10.03 24.97 -24.92
CA MET A 1 11.44 24.68 -24.55
C MET A 1 11.85 23.22 -24.75
N TRP A 2 10.98 22.22 -24.60
CA TRP A 2 11.35 20.79 -24.71
C TRP A 2 11.56 20.24 -26.14
N LYS A 3 10.89 20.81 -27.15
CA LYS A 3 11.09 20.42 -28.56
C LYS A 3 12.48 20.77 -29.12
N ALA A 4 13.14 21.80 -28.57
CA ALA A 4 14.44 22.25 -29.04
C ALA A 4 15.58 21.26 -28.71
N ILE A 5 15.39 20.41 -27.69
CA ILE A 5 16.31 19.31 -27.35
C ILE A 5 15.92 17.98 -28.00
N GLY A 6 15.01 17.99 -28.99
CA GLY A 6 14.52 16.79 -29.67
C GLY A 6 13.53 15.94 -28.85
N TYR A 7 13.12 16.41 -27.66
CA TYR A 7 12.13 15.70 -26.86
C TYR A 7 10.73 15.95 -27.40
N ASN A 8 10.12 14.90 -27.95
CA ASN A 8 8.73 14.90 -28.38
C ASN A 8 7.90 14.10 -27.37
N VAL A 9 6.86 14.73 -26.81
CA VAL A 9 5.97 14.06 -25.86
C VAL A 9 5.17 13.02 -26.65
N ASP A 10 5.29 11.76 -26.28
CA ASP A 10 4.50 10.70 -26.90
C ASP A 10 3.02 10.95 -26.59
N THR A 11 2.24 11.22 -27.62
CA THR A 11 0.80 11.48 -27.54
C THR A 11 -0.03 10.20 -27.66
N LYS A 12 0.61 9.03 -27.77
CA LYS A 12 -0.09 7.75 -27.73
C LYS A 12 -0.82 7.58 -26.41
N GLU A 13 -2.03 7.03 -26.47
CA GLU A 13 -2.75 6.64 -25.27
C GLU A 13 -1.86 5.73 -24.42
N LYS A 14 -1.63 6.15 -23.17
CA LYS A 14 -0.89 5.34 -22.22
C LYS A 14 -1.67 4.04 -22.02
N LEU A 15 -1.01 2.91 -22.26
CA LEU A 15 -1.55 1.61 -21.91
C LEU A 15 -2.02 1.67 -20.44
N LYS A 16 -3.25 1.21 -20.17
CA LYS A 16 -3.78 1.15 -18.81
C LYS A 16 -2.75 0.42 -17.94
N PRO A 17 -2.37 0.96 -16.77
CA PRO A 17 -1.43 0.28 -15.88
C PRO A 17 -1.98 -1.11 -15.58
N LYS A 18 -1.21 -2.16 -15.91
CA LYS A 18 -1.54 -3.52 -15.48
C LYS A 18 -1.48 -3.55 -13.95
N LYS A 19 -2.42 -4.26 -13.30
CA LYS A 19 -2.36 -4.50 -11.85
C LYS A 19 -0.98 -5.05 -11.48
N ARG A 20 -0.40 -4.54 -10.39
CA ARG A 20 0.82 -5.11 -9.81
C ARG A 20 0.52 -6.54 -9.34
N PRO A 21 1.45 -7.52 -9.51
CA PRO A 21 1.19 -8.92 -9.14
C PRO A 21 0.69 -9.13 -7.70
N LEU A 22 1.12 -8.29 -6.75
CA LEU A 22 0.75 -8.37 -5.33
C LEU A 22 -0.28 -7.32 -4.90
N GLN A 23 -0.87 -6.57 -5.84
CA GLN A 23 -1.78 -5.44 -5.50
C GLN A 23 -2.92 -5.88 -4.58
N GLU A 24 -3.41 -7.11 -4.73
CA GLU A 24 -4.54 -7.64 -3.97
C GLU A 24 -4.17 -7.95 -2.51
N GLY A 25 -2.89 -8.17 -2.21
CA GLY A 25 -2.39 -8.35 -0.84
C GLY A 25 -2.04 -7.05 -0.13
N VAL A 26 -1.88 -5.93 -0.86
CA VAL A 26 -1.40 -4.66 -0.30
C VAL A 26 -2.55 -3.82 0.26
N ILE A 27 -2.34 -3.22 1.43
CA ILE A 27 -3.17 -2.15 1.98
C ILE A 27 -2.31 -0.88 2.00
N GLU A 28 -2.75 0.17 1.30
CA GLU A 28 -2.07 1.46 1.29
C GLU A 28 -2.74 2.36 2.33
N THR A 29 -2.11 2.48 3.51
CA THR A 29 -2.69 3.16 4.68
C THR A 29 -3.01 4.64 4.44
N THR A 30 -2.38 5.28 3.46
CA THR A 30 -2.70 6.66 3.05
C THR A 30 -4.14 6.84 2.57
N TYR A 31 -4.79 5.78 2.08
CA TYR A 31 -6.18 5.81 1.63
C TYR A 31 -7.16 5.27 2.66
N GLU A 32 -6.68 4.90 3.85
CA GLU A 32 -7.49 4.28 4.89
C GLU A 32 -7.74 5.24 6.07
N THR A 33 -8.90 5.05 6.69
CA THR A 33 -9.22 5.56 8.02
C THR A 33 -8.98 4.47 9.06
N ASN A 34 -9.01 4.83 10.34
CA ASN A 34 -8.93 3.87 11.45
C ASN A 34 -9.95 2.72 11.35
N SER A 35 -11.21 3.02 11.01
CA SER A 35 -12.24 2.00 10.87
C SER A 35 -12.09 1.17 9.61
N THR A 36 -11.75 1.79 8.47
CA THR A 36 -11.61 1.06 7.20
C THR A 36 -10.35 0.19 7.18
N LEU A 37 -9.27 0.61 7.86
CA LEU A 37 -8.06 -0.20 8.03
C LEU A 37 -8.35 -1.55 8.72
N ILE A 38 -9.13 -1.55 9.80
CA ILE A 38 -9.52 -2.79 10.50
C ILE A 38 -10.32 -3.70 9.56
N GLN A 39 -11.28 -3.12 8.84
CA GLN A 39 -12.10 -3.86 7.87
C GLN A 39 -11.21 -4.49 6.79
N SER A 40 -10.32 -3.71 6.17
CA SER A 40 -9.43 -4.21 5.11
C SER A 40 -8.47 -5.29 5.59
N LEU A 41 -7.97 -5.21 6.84
CA LEU A 41 -7.14 -6.26 7.43
C LEU A 41 -7.93 -7.56 7.63
N ASN A 42 -9.14 -7.46 8.18
CA ASN A 42 -10.02 -8.62 8.36
C ASN A 42 -10.44 -9.25 7.02
N GLU A 43 -10.75 -8.45 6.00
CA GLU A 43 -11.08 -8.93 4.64
C GLU A 43 -9.92 -9.70 3.99
N LYS A 44 -8.68 -9.41 4.41
CA LYS A 44 -7.47 -10.14 3.97
C LYS A 44 -7.09 -11.30 4.90
N GLY A 45 -7.94 -11.63 5.88
CA GLY A 45 -7.74 -12.74 6.80
C GLY A 45 -6.76 -12.45 7.93
N VAL A 46 -6.46 -11.18 8.21
CA VAL A 46 -5.61 -10.77 9.34
C VAL A 46 -6.49 -10.43 10.54
N GLU A 47 -6.37 -11.22 11.62
CA GLU A 47 -7.12 -11.00 12.86
C GLU A 47 -6.59 -9.76 13.59
N VAL A 48 -7.44 -8.72 13.70
CA VAL A 48 -7.14 -7.45 14.37
C VAL A 48 -8.16 -7.14 15.46
N THR A 49 -7.66 -6.66 16.59
CA THR A 49 -8.47 -6.09 17.68
C THR A 49 -8.00 -4.67 18.03
N LYS A 50 -8.94 -3.81 18.42
CA LYS A 50 -8.64 -2.46 18.89
C LYS A 50 -8.50 -2.46 20.41
N ASP A 51 -7.41 -1.89 20.91
CA ASP A 51 -7.20 -1.59 22.32
C ASP A 51 -7.49 -0.10 22.53
N GLU A 52 -8.67 0.19 23.09
CA GLU A 52 -9.13 1.57 23.26
C GLU A 52 -8.36 2.32 24.35
N ASP A 53 -7.91 1.61 25.38
CA ASP A 53 -7.18 2.19 26.52
C ASP A 53 -5.78 2.65 26.10
N GLN A 54 -5.15 1.92 25.16
CA GLN A 54 -3.81 2.23 24.66
C GLN A 54 -3.83 3.00 23.34
N ASN A 55 -5.01 3.21 22.73
CA ASN A 55 -5.15 3.74 21.37
C ASN A 55 -4.27 2.98 20.35
N MET A 56 -4.30 1.65 20.40
CA MET A 56 -3.47 0.76 19.58
C MET A 56 -4.30 -0.33 18.90
N TYR A 57 -3.74 -0.94 17.85
CA TYR A 57 -4.29 -2.15 17.23
C TYR A 57 -3.39 -3.35 17.53
N LYS A 58 -4.00 -4.47 17.92
CA LYS A 58 -3.32 -5.74 18.14
C LYS A 58 -3.58 -6.65 16.96
N ILE A 59 -2.50 -7.06 16.31
CA ILE A 59 -2.50 -8.00 15.19
C ILE A 59 -2.03 -9.35 15.69
N LYS A 60 -2.78 -10.42 15.41
CA LYS A 60 -2.36 -11.78 15.73
C LYS A 60 -1.61 -12.38 14.54
N CYS A 61 -0.35 -12.73 14.76
CA CYS A 61 0.52 -13.35 13.76
C CYS A 61 1.67 -14.10 14.46
N ASP A 62 2.26 -15.09 13.78
CA ASP A 62 3.45 -15.81 14.27
C ASP A 62 4.73 -15.02 14.00
N VAL A 63 4.78 -14.33 12.85
CA VAL A 63 5.93 -13.55 12.39
C VAL A 63 5.44 -12.24 11.80
N VAL A 64 6.14 -11.15 12.15
CA VAL A 64 5.99 -9.84 11.53
C VAL A 64 7.32 -9.39 10.95
N ILE A 65 7.30 -8.87 9.72
CA ILE A 65 8.47 -8.29 9.06
C ILE A 65 8.19 -6.80 8.92
N VAL A 66 9.08 -5.97 9.49
CA VAL A 66 8.95 -4.50 9.48
C VAL A 66 10.11 -3.92 8.67
N GLY A 67 9.80 -3.16 7.63
CA GLY A 67 10.78 -2.47 6.80
C GLY A 67 10.56 -0.95 6.80
N SER A 68 11.64 -0.19 6.71
CA SER A 68 11.62 1.29 6.78
C SER A 68 11.62 1.99 5.41
N GLY A 69 11.56 1.25 4.30
CA GLY A 69 11.57 1.81 2.94
C GLY A 69 12.97 1.93 2.32
N CYS A 70 13.02 2.59 1.15
CA CYS A 70 14.10 2.60 0.13
C CYS A 70 15.52 2.38 0.69
N GLY A 71 16.06 1.16 0.51
CA GLY A 71 17.43 0.77 0.86
C GLY A 71 17.56 -0.20 2.04
N GLY A 72 16.55 -0.29 2.92
CA GLY A 72 16.47 -1.32 3.95
C GLY A 72 15.72 -2.53 3.42
N GLY A 73 16.45 -3.52 2.90
CA GLY A 73 15.88 -4.79 2.48
C GLY A 73 15.11 -5.47 3.62
N VAL A 74 14.11 -6.25 3.25
CA VAL A 74 13.55 -7.30 4.11
C VAL A 74 14.35 -8.58 3.97
#